data_AF-A0A964I6X2-F1
#
_entry.id   AF-A0A964I6X2-F1
#
_cell.length_a   1.000
_cell.length_b   1.000
_cell.length_c   1.000
_cell.angle_alpha   90.00
_cell.angle_beta   90.00
_cell.angle_gamma   90.00
#
_symmetry.space_group_name_H-M   'P 1'
#
loop_
_entity.id
_entity.type
_entity.pdbx_description
1 polymer ?
#
loop_
_entity_poly.entity_id
_entity_poly.type
_entity_poly.pdbx_seq_one_letter_code
_entity_poly.pdbx_strand_id
1 'polypeptide(L)'
;MPQTRYGISPWLDAVPVKNRPEFPAFRGVITHPVVVVGGGMAGAMAAQACAAAGMKVILLDAGRVGQGGSGRATGLISSEACELHGELEARTGKR
;
A
#
# COMPACT_ATOMS: atom_id res chain seq x y z
N MET A 1 -4.88 -9.44 -30.61
CA MET A 1 -5.58 -9.32 -29.30
C MET A 1 -4.53 -9.37 -28.20
N PRO A 2 -4.61 -8.54 -27.15
CA PRO A 2 -3.72 -8.68 -26.02
C PRO A 2 -3.96 -10.04 -25.35
N GLN A 3 -2.90 -10.81 -25.13
CA GLN A 3 -2.97 -12.13 -24.51
C GLN A 3 -2.94 -11.97 -22.99
N THR A 4 -3.92 -12.55 -22.29
CA THR A 4 -3.97 -12.53 -20.82
C THR A 4 -2.73 -13.22 -20.24
N ARG A 5 -1.94 -12.49 -19.45
CA ARG A 5 -0.76 -13.05 -18.76
C ARG A 5 -1.11 -13.31 -17.30
N TYR A 6 -1.09 -14.58 -16.91
CA TYR A 6 -1.30 -14.98 -15.52
C TYR A 6 -0.02 -14.81 -14.71
N GLY A 7 -0.16 -14.50 -13.41
CA GLY A 7 0.96 -14.37 -12.49
C GLY A 7 1.79 -13.08 -12.64
N ILE A 8 1.34 -12.12 -13.45
CA ILE A 8 1.98 -10.81 -13.61
C ILE A 8 1.11 -9.77 -12.90
N SER A 9 1.65 -9.16 -11.84
CA SER A 9 1.01 -8.02 -11.19
C SER A 9 1.31 -6.75 -11.98
N PRO A 10 0.29 -5.99 -12.41
CA PRO A 10 0.51 -4.71 -13.08
C PRO A 10 1.19 -3.68 -12.17
N TRP A 11 1.18 -3.88 -10.84
CA TRP A 11 1.81 -2.99 -9.87
C TRP A 11 3.26 -3.37 -9.60
N LEU A 12 3.53 -4.66 -9.38
CA LEU A 12 4.86 -5.12 -9.00
C LEU A 12 5.75 -5.31 -10.23
N ASP A 13 5.20 -5.82 -11.33
CA ASP A 13 5.97 -6.24 -12.49
C ASP A 13 6.05 -5.19 -13.59
N ALA A 14 5.33 -4.06 -13.44
CA ALA A 14 5.52 -2.90 -14.31
C ALA A 14 6.92 -2.28 -14.21
N VAL A 15 7.57 -2.41 -13.04
CA VAL A 15 8.93 -1.90 -12.82
C VAL A 15 9.91 -3.08 -12.81
N PRO A 16 10.91 -3.10 -13.72
CA PRO A 16 11.95 -4.12 -13.74
C PRO A 16 12.67 -4.21 -12.39
N VAL A 17 13.02 -5.42 -11.94
CA VAL A 17 13.65 -5.66 -10.62
C VAL A 17 14.84 -4.73 -10.35
N LYS A 18 15.71 -4.52 -11.34
CA LYS A 18 16.89 -3.63 -11.25
C LYS A 18 16.57 -2.15 -11.00
N ASN A 19 15.35 -1.72 -11.29
CA ASN A 19 14.89 -0.34 -11.13
C ASN A 19 14.02 -0.18 -9.87
N ARG A 20 13.77 -1.26 -9.12
CA ARG A 20 12.99 -1.18 -7.88
C ARG A 20 13.88 -0.57 -6.79
N PRO A 21 13.40 0.43 -6.03
CA PRO A 21 14.18 1.02 -4.96
C PRO A 21 14.46 -0.03 -3.88
N GLU A 22 15.69 -0.03 -3.37
CA GLU A 22 16.10 -0.84 -2.24
C GLU A 22 16.39 0.06 -1.04
N PHE A 23 15.94 -0.38 0.13
CA PHE A 23 16.11 0.33 1.38
C PHE A 23 16.87 -0.57 2.35
N PRO A 24 17.78 -0.02 3.16
CA PRO A 24 18.53 -0.81 4.13
C PRO A 24 17.58 -1.37 5.20
N ALA A 25 17.84 -2.60 5.64
CA ALA A 25 17.12 -3.17 6.77
C ALA A 25 17.44 -2.39 8.05
N PHE A 26 16.41 -1.88 8.71
CA PHE A 26 16.56 -1.18 9.98
C PHE A 26 16.78 -2.18 11.13
N ARG A 27 17.74 -1.88 12.01
CA ARG A 27 18.04 -2.68 13.22
C ARG A 27 18.21 -1.75 14.41
N GLY A 28 17.68 -2.18 15.56
CA GLY A 28 17.83 -1.46 16.83
C GLY A 28 16.63 -0.58 17.17
N VAL A 29 16.88 0.45 17.97
CA VAL A 29 15.85 1.36 18.49
C VAL A 29 16.06 2.73 17.87
N ILE A 30 14.97 3.37 17.44
CA ILE A 30 14.98 4.73 16.90
C ILE A 30 13.89 5.56 17.56
N THR A 31 14.24 6.79 17.89
CA THR A 31 13.29 7.83 18.29
C THR A 31 13.16 8.80 17.13
N HIS A 32 11.94 8.98 16.61
CA HIS A 32 11.66 9.88 15.49
C HIS A 32 10.32 10.59 15.68
N PRO A 33 10.13 11.81 15.13
CA PRO A 33 8.88 12.54 15.28
C PRO A 33 7.67 11.80 14.70
N VAL A 34 7.85 11.14 13.55
CA VAL A 34 6.82 10.33 12.91
C VAL A 34 7.42 9.02 12.42
N VAL A 35 6.81 7.90 12.80
CA VAL A 35 7.14 6.57 12.30
C VAL A 35 5.88 5.95 11.71
N VAL A 36 5.93 5.60 10.43
CA VAL A 36 4.86 4.90 9.72
C VAL A 36 5.24 3.43 9.60
N VAL A 37 4.36 2.54 10.07
CA VAL A 37 4.56 1.08 9.99
C VAL A 37 3.62 0.51 8.95
N GLY A 38 4.19 -0.17 7.95
CA GLY A 38 3.50 -0.71 6.78
C GLY A 38 3.72 0.16 5.54
N GLY A 39 4.45 -0.38 4.56
CA GLY A 39 4.73 0.21 3.25
C GLY A 39 3.68 -0.09 2.20
N GLY A 40 2.43 -0.38 2.59
CA GLY A 40 1.30 -0.44 1.66
C GLY A 40 0.91 0.94 1.15
N MET A 41 -0.13 1.00 0.31
CA MET A 41 -0.61 2.26 -0.30
C MET A 41 -0.93 3.32 0.76
N ALA A 42 -1.70 2.97 1.80
CA ALA A 42 -2.07 3.91 2.86
C ALA A 42 -0.85 4.44 3.63
N GLY A 43 0.10 3.57 4.00
CA GLY A 43 1.30 3.98 4.72
C GLY A 43 2.25 4.83 3.87
N ALA A 44 2.42 4.47 2.60
CA ALA A 44 3.21 5.28 1.66
C ALA A 44 2.60 6.67 1.45
N MET A 45 1.27 6.76 1.31
CA MET A 45 0.56 8.05 1.22
C MET A 45 0.67 8.86 2.51
N ALA A 46 0.55 8.22 3.67
CA ALA A 46 0.72 8.89 4.96
C ALA A 46 2.13 9.46 5.14
N ALA A 47 3.17 8.67 4.80
CA ALA A 47 4.55 9.13 4.85
C ALA A 47 4.82 10.27 3.86
N GLN A 48 4.28 10.18 2.64
CA GLN A 48 4.40 11.24 1.63
C GLN A 48 3.73 12.53 2.11
N ALA A 49 2.52 12.46 2.67
CA ALA A 49 1.82 13.61 3.23
C ALA A 49 2.61 14.26 4.38
N CYS A 50 3.19 13.44 5.26
CA CYS A 50 4.04 13.96 6.34
C CYS A 50 5.28 14.68 5.80
N ALA A 51 5.97 14.08 4.82
CA ALA A 51 7.14 14.67 4.20
C ALA A 51 6.79 15.97 3.43
N ALA A 52 5.65 16.00 2.73
CA ALA A 52 5.16 17.19 2.04
C ALA A 52 4.82 18.34 3.00
N ALA A 53 4.38 18.02 4.22
CA ALA A 53 4.20 18.99 5.31
C ALA A 53 5.51 19.41 5.99
N GLY A 54 6.68 18.99 5.49
CA GLY A 54 7.99 19.33 6.04
C GLY A 54 8.39 18.55 7.30
N MET A 55 7.64 17.50 7.66
CA MET A 55 7.97 16.66 8.81
C MET A 55 9.02 15.61 8.46
N LYS A 56 9.90 15.33 9.42
CA LYS A 56 10.80 14.18 9.35
C LYS A 56 10.02 12.91 9.68
N VAL A 57 9.96 11.99 8.72
CA VAL A 57 9.19 10.75 8.79
C VAL A 57 10.05 9.57 8.36
N ILE A 58 9.88 8.46 9.06
CA ILE A 58 10.45 7.16 8.68
C ILE A 58 9.32 6.21 8.37
N LEU A 59 9.43 5.49 7.26
CA LEU A 59 8.51 4.41 6.90
C LEU A 59 9.24 3.07 7.02
N LEU A 60 8.62 2.14 7.74
CA LEU A 60 9.14 0.78 7.97
C LEU A 60 8.17 -0.23 7.37
N ASP A 61 8.70 -1.19 6.62
CA ASP A 61 7.95 -2.34 6.11
C ASP A 61 8.75 -3.62 6.42
N ALA A 62 8.06 -4.73 6.69
CA ALA A 62 8.70 -6.02 6.96
C ALA A 62 9.32 -6.65 5.70
N GLY A 63 8.86 -6.25 4.52
CA GLY A 63 9.36 -6.67 3.22
C GLY A 63 9.72 -5.47 2.35
N ARG A 64 9.14 -5.39 1.15
CA ARG A 64 9.33 -4.26 0.23
C ARG A 64 8.08 -3.41 0.19
N VAL A 65 8.27 -2.10 0.10
CA VAL A 65 7.19 -1.13 -0.11
C VAL A 65 6.33 -1.56 -1.30
N GLY A 66 5.00 -1.58 -1.08
CA GLY A 66 4.00 -1.95 -2.06
C GLY A 66 3.82 -3.46 -2.29
N GLN A 67 4.66 -4.35 -1.72
CA GLN A 67 4.63 -5.78 -2.06
C GLN A 67 3.47 -6.57 -1.39
N GLY A 68 2.87 -6.02 -0.34
CA GLY A 68 1.75 -6.64 0.38
C GLY A 68 0.43 -6.60 -0.38
N GLY A 69 -0.68 -6.47 0.36
CA GLY A 69 -2.03 -6.43 -0.22
C GLY A 69 -2.21 -5.39 -1.32
N SER A 70 -1.58 -4.22 -1.20
CA SER A 70 -1.67 -3.14 -2.20
C SER A 70 -1.09 -3.53 -3.57
N GLY A 71 0.04 -4.23 -3.64
CA GLY A 71 0.65 -4.66 -4.90
C GLY A 71 -0.03 -5.88 -5.54
N ARG A 72 -0.95 -6.51 -4.81
CA ARG A 72 -1.77 -7.64 -5.27
C ARG A 72 -3.22 -7.24 -5.54
N ALA A 73 -3.59 -6.00 -5.26
CA ALA A 73 -4.92 -5.49 -5.51
C ALA A 73 -5.20 -5.40 -7.02
N THR A 74 -6.46 -5.56 -7.42
CA THR A 74 -6.88 -5.42 -8.81
C THR A 74 -6.89 -3.96 -9.28
N GLY A 75 -6.78 -3.00 -8.35
CA GLY A 75 -6.89 -1.57 -8.65
C GLY A 75 -8.29 -1.12 -9.02
N LEU A 76 -9.31 -1.92 -8.69
CA LEU A 76 -10.70 -1.50 -8.87
C LEU A 76 -10.98 -0.30 -7.95
N ILE A 77 -11.42 0.79 -8.55
CA ILE A 77 -11.89 1.98 -7.85
C ILE A 77 -13.40 2.05 -8.08
N SER A 78 -14.18 1.84 -7.02
CA SER A 78 -15.64 1.95 -7.01
C SER A 78 -16.07 3.10 -6.11
N SER A 79 -17.21 3.72 -6.42
CA SER A 79 -17.88 4.64 -5.50
C SER A 79 -18.54 3.92 -4.34
N GLU A 80 -18.76 2.61 -4.47
CA GLU A 80 -19.18 1.75 -3.37
C GLU A 80 -18.03 1.71 -2.37
N ALA A 81 -18.26 2.30 -1.20
CA ALA A 81 -17.35 2.22 -0.09
C ALA A 81 -17.12 0.75 0.28
N CYS A 82 -15.93 0.46 0.80
CA CYS A 82 -15.65 -0.79 1.49
C CYS A 82 -16.41 -0.78 2.83
N GLU A 83 -17.74 -0.70 2.76
CA GLU A 83 -18.61 -0.89 3.90
C GLU A 83 -18.46 -2.33 4.35
N LEU A 84 -18.34 -2.53 5.66
CA LEU A 84 -18.49 -3.86 6.20
C LEU A 84 -19.86 -4.40 5.76
N HIS A 85 -19.91 -5.66 5.36
CA HIS A 85 -21.16 -6.30 4.91
C HIS A 85 -22.30 -6.08 5.92
N GLY A 86 -21.98 -6.07 7.23
CA GLY A 86 -22.96 -5.77 8.28
C GLY A 86 -23.50 -4.33 8.28
N GLU A 87 -22.72 -3.33 7.87
CA GLU A 87 -23.20 -1.95 7.75
C GLU A 87 -24.07 -1.77 6.50
N LEU A 88 -23.72 -2.45 5.41
CA LEU A 88 -24.52 -2.46 4.19
C LEU A 88 -25.87 -3.17 4.43
N GLU A 89 -25.86 -4.30 5.16
CA GLU A 89 -27.06 -5.03 5.58
C GLU A 89 -27.95 -4.17 6.48
N ALA A 90 -27.38 -3.50 7.49
CA ALA A 90 -28.12 -2.64 8.39
C ALA A 90 -28.80 -1.46 7.67
N ARG A 91 -28.17 -0.94 6.62
CA ARG A 91 -28.70 0.19 5.84
C ARG A 91 -29.73 -0.22 4.79
N THR A 92 -29.56 -1.37 4.15
CA THR A 92 -30.35 -1.77 2.96
C THR A 92 -31.39 -2.84 3.26
N GLY A 93 -31.28 -3.55 4.39
CA GLY A 93 -32.20 -4.60 4.82
C GLY A 93 -32.20 -5.85 3.92
N LYS A 94 -31.21 -5.99 3.02
CA LYS A 94 -31.12 -7.11 2.08
C LYS A 94 -29.80 -7.86 2.29
N ARG A 95 -29.90 -9.18 2.30
CA ARG A 95 -28.79 -10.12 2.19
C ARG A 95 -28.43 -10.36 0.72
#